data_AF-A0A5C6FNV0-F1
#
_entry.id   AF-A0A5C6FNV0-F1
#
_cell.length_a   1.000
_cell.length_b   1.000
_cell.length_c   1.000
_cell.angle_alpha   90.00
_cell.angle_beta   90.00
_cell.angle_gamma   90.00
#
_symmetry.space_group_name_H-M   'P 1'
#
loop_
_entity.id
_entity.type
_entity.pdbx_description
1 polymer ?
#
loop_
_entity_poly.entity_id
_entity_poly.type
_entity_poly.pdbx_seq_one_letter_code
_entity_poly.pdbx_strand_id
1 'polypeptide(L)'
;MHDVRCWVAVITFAGMLVTGTAQEPTPESIYETRLKPIFDSPNPSSCVQCHLSAVDLKDYILPSSRETFLSLREQGLIDTERPSESKILHLISMGDSDPDALARRIHAKNRKAEYDAFSYWIVACCQDQDLLSARPSAGNQKAGPSHSDDLIRHTRKDRVLDSFVRNVWSQRMRCFPCHTPGELDADNPMHQKPIERHRDFVKQYGARMNLFKETPWETMRSLVASSRIVGSEQKRKGTVLPLINLKNPTLSLLIQKPTAKLPPKTSEGKIGEPSSHIPVSHMGGIKMHKGDQSYKAWLHWLEDYAASVSGGYESDDELPEDNWYPTQHVVRIKGVPESWPNLATVQVFVHRRDEKTDRWADEPIAFTQSLVTPRKIVNGSLFVLAKSEQRDQLDPAGVTLEPCKVQIRLFLDHDNTLAESPTRLLNNRDPDATSVFDAVFGIGFKNADVIETLEIP
;
A
#
# COMPACT_ATOMS: atom_id res chain seq x y z
N MET A 1 6.75 -18.60 87.12
CA MET A 1 6.62 -19.16 85.76
C MET A 1 7.59 -18.40 84.87
N HIS A 2 8.61 -19.11 84.39
CA HIS A 2 9.60 -18.81 83.32
C HIS A 2 10.35 -17.47 83.34
N ASP A 3 11.66 -17.44 83.63
CA ASP A 3 12.84 -17.77 82.77
C ASP A 3 13.05 -16.76 81.63
N VAL A 4 14.24 -16.32 81.21
CA VAL A 4 15.64 -16.41 81.67
C VAL A 4 16.46 -15.43 80.79
N ARG A 5 17.39 -14.70 81.43
CA ARG A 5 18.70 -14.19 80.98
C ARG A 5 18.88 -13.60 79.55
N CYS A 6 19.16 -12.29 79.51
CA CYS A 6 19.98 -11.66 78.48
C CYS A 6 21.48 -11.82 78.83
N TRP A 7 22.26 -12.43 77.93
CA TRP A 7 23.71 -12.27 77.84
C TRP A 7 24.02 -11.79 76.42
N VAL A 8 24.53 -10.57 76.27
CA VAL A 8 25.03 -10.05 74.99
C VAL A 8 26.53 -10.29 74.96
N ALA A 9 26.95 -11.21 74.10
CA ALA A 9 28.34 -11.38 73.70
C ALA A 9 28.63 -10.44 72.52
N VAL A 10 29.61 -9.55 72.70
CA VAL A 10 30.16 -8.71 71.63
C VAL A 10 31.09 -9.59 70.80
N ILE A 11 30.73 -9.85 69.55
CA ILE A 11 31.62 -10.46 68.56
C ILE A 11 32.06 -9.35 67.60
N THR A 12 33.33 -8.99 67.69
CA THR A 12 34.04 -8.11 66.76
C THR A 12 34.39 -8.92 65.52
N PHE A 13 33.72 -8.67 64.39
CA PHE A 13 34.14 -9.19 63.08
C PHE A 13 34.99 -8.14 62.37
N ALA A 14 36.28 -8.42 62.26
CA ALA A 14 37.21 -7.69 61.41
C ALA A 14 37.22 -8.30 60.00
N GLY A 15 37.00 -7.46 58.99
CA GLY A 15 37.60 -7.54 57.66
C GLY A 15 37.23 -8.71 56.72
N MET A 16 36.47 -8.39 55.67
CA MET A 16 36.92 -8.54 54.28
C MET A 16 35.97 -7.76 53.36
N LEU A 17 36.37 -6.52 53.03
CA LEU A 17 35.81 -5.80 51.90
C LEU A 17 36.35 -6.47 50.63
N VAL A 18 35.56 -7.37 50.05
CA VAL A 18 35.74 -7.79 48.67
C VAL A 18 35.35 -6.60 47.80
N THR A 19 36.33 -5.77 47.42
CA THR A 19 36.17 -4.84 46.30
C THR A 19 36.16 -5.66 45.02
N GLY A 20 35.03 -6.31 44.74
CA GLY A 20 34.73 -6.83 43.43
C GLY A 20 34.65 -5.64 42.48
N THR A 21 35.71 -5.38 41.73
CA THR A 21 35.61 -4.59 40.51
C THR A 21 34.62 -5.34 39.63
N ALA A 22 33.38 -4.87 39.54
CA ALA A 22 32.44 -5.35 38.54
C ALA A 22 33.12 -5.09 37.19
N GLN A 23 33.66 -6.15 36.58
CA GLN A 23 34.32 -6.08 35.30
C GLN A 23 33.30 -5.54 34.31
N GLU A 24 33.64 -4.45 33.62
CA GLU A 24 32.73 -3.88 32.63
C GLU A 24 32.35 -4.96 31.62
N PRO A 25 31.05 -5.10 31.31
CA PRO A 25 30.58 -6.20 30.49
C PRO A 25 31.20 -6.09 29.09
N THR A 26 31.82 -7.18 28.63
CA THR A 26 32.44 -7.25 27.31
C THR A 26 31.38 -7.12 26.19
N PRO A 27 31.76 -6.70 24.98
CA PRO A 27 30.86 -6.68 23.83
C PRO A 27 30.13 -8.01 23.61
N GLU A 28 30.82 -9.14 23.77
CA GLU A 28 30.24 -10.49 23.67
C GLU A 28 29.19 -10.76 24.76
N SER A 29 29.49 -10.41 26.02
CA SER A 29 28.54 -10.57 27.13
C SER A 29 27.27 -9.74 26.92
N ILE A 30 27.41 -8.52 26.41
CA ILE A 30 26.27 -7.66 26.08
C ILE A 30 25.46 -8.24 24.92
N TYR A 31 26.14 -8.71 23.89
CA TYR A 31 25.51 -9.33 22.73
C TYR A 31 24.64 -10.53 23.15
N GLU A 32 25.22 -11.47 23.90
CA GLU A 32 24.54 -12.67 24.39
C GLU A 32 23.35 -12.35 25.31
N THR A 33 23.46 -11.32 26.15
CA THR A 33 22.42 -10.99 27.13
C THR A 33 21.33 -10.05 26.60
N ARG A 34 21.60 -9.29 25.53
CA ARG A 34 20.67 -8.25 25.04
C ARG A 34 20.27 -8.38 23.58
N LEU A 35 21.18 -8.71 22.67
CA LEU A 35 20.90 -8.81 21.23
C LEU A 35 20.44 -10.20 20.83
N LYS A 36 21.11 -11.24 21.33
CA LYS A 36 20.75 -12.63 21.04
C LYS A 36 19.29 -12.97 21.42
N PRO A 37 18.71 -12.48 22.54
CA PRO A 37 17.29 -12.69 22.82
C PRO A 37 16.34 -12.03 21.81
N ILE A 38 16.75 -10.92 21.17
CA ILE A 38 15.98 -10.30 20.08
C ILE A 38 16.08 -11.19 18.84
N PHE A 39 17.28 -11.67 18.51
CA PHE A 39 17.55 -12.59 17.40
C PHE A 39 16.75 -13.89 17.50
N ASP A 40 16.73 -14.51 18.68
CA ASP A 40 16.07 -15.79 18.93
C ASP A 40 14.55 -15.65 19.17
N SER A 41 14.03 -14.42 19.31
CA SER A 41 12.61 -14.17 19.60
C SER A 41 11.73 -14.65 18.44
N PRO A 42 10.60 -15.35 18.71
CA PRO A 42 9.63 -15.68 17.67
C PRO A 42 8.76 -14.48 17.28
N ASN A 43 8.75 -13.40 18.08
CA ASN A 43 7.95 -12.21 17.81
C ASN A 43 8.66 -11.31 16.78
N PRO A 44 7.91 -10.64 15.89
CA PRO A 44 8.51 -9.69 14.95
C PRO A 44 9.15 -8.50 15.68
N SER A 45 10.20 -7.93 15.10
CA SER A 45 10.85 -6.73 15.64
C SER A 45 9.98 -5.48 15.49
N SER A 46 10.45 -4.34 15.99
CA SER A 46 9.77 -3.08 15.70
C SER A 46 9.87 -2.61 14.25
N CYS A 47 10.76 -3.15 13.41
CA CYS A 47 10.90 -2.77 12.00
C CYS A 47 9.61 -3.03 11.21
N VAL A 48 8.80 -4.03 11.61
CA VAL A 48 7.48 -4.31 11.01
C VAL A 48 6.45 -3.20 11.26
N GLN A 49 6.78 -2.24 12.11
CA GLN A 49 5.97 -1.05 12.28
C GLN A 49 5.91 -0.25 10.97
N CYS A 50 7.00 -0.17 10.21
CA CYS A 50 7.04 0.62 8.96
C CYS A 50 7.02 -0.27 7.71
N HIS A 51 7.61 -1.47 7.81
CA HIS A 51 7.68 -2.44 6.72
C HIS A 51 6.60 -3.50 6.88
N LEU A 52 5.82 -3.76 5.83
CA LEU A 52 4.76 -4.79 5.88
C LEU A 52 5.34 -6.21 5.76
N SER A 53 6.50 -6.34 5.11
CA SER A 53 7.29 -7.56 4.95
C SER A 53 8.76 -7.18 4.64
N ALA A 54 9.58 -8.17 4.29
CA ALA A 54 10.96 -8.03 3.79
C ALA A 54 12.03 -7.45 4.75
N VAL A 55 11.66 -6.86 5.89
CA VAL A 55 12.61 -6.34 6.88
C VAL A 55 12.23 -6.76 8.30
N ASP A 56 13.15 -7.45 8.97
CA ASP A 56 13.16 -7.62 10.42
C ASP A 56 14.49 -7.10 10.99
N LEU A 57 14.50 -6.70 12.27
CA LEU A 57 15.72 -6.25 12.92
C LEU A 57 16.72 -7.41 13.08
N LYS A 58 16.20 -8.63 13.19
CA LYS A 58 16.99 -9.85 13.33
C LYS A 58 17.90 -10.11 12.13
N ASP A 59 17.52 -9.62 10.96
CA ASP A 59 18.35 -9.75 9.75
C ASP A 59 19.69 -9.02 9.93
N TYR A 60 19.74 -8.01 10.81
CA TYR A 60 20.95 -7.25 11.14
C TYR A 60 21.81 -7.87 12.25
N ILE A 61 21.45 -9.06 12.74
CA ILE A 61 22.13 -9.76 13.82
C ILE A 61 22.71 -11.08 13.27
N LEU A 62 24.04 -11.22 13.30
CA LEU A 62 24.75 -12.43 12.89
C LEU A 62 25.08 -13.31 14.10
N PRO A 63 25.46 -14.59 13.94
CA PRO A 63 25.61 -15.54 15.06
C PRO A 63 26.54 -15.11 16.20
N SER A 64 27.49 -14.20 15.97
CA SER A 64 28.36 -13.66 17.01
C SER A 64 28.39 -12.13 17.04
N SER A 65 28.78 -11.58 18.21
CA SER A 65 29.00 -10.14 18.40
C SER A 65 30.00 -9.59 17.39
N ARG A 66 31.14 -10.27 17.23
CA ARG A 66 32.22 -9.85 16.34
C ARG A 66 31.75 -9.78 14.88
N GLU A 67 31.09 -10.81 14.38
CA GLU A 67 30.59 -10.83 13.00
C GLU A 67 29.56 -9.72 12.77
N THR A 68 28.63 -9.55 13.72
CA THR A 68 27.61 -8.49 13.66
C THR A 68 28.26 -7.11 13.59
N PHE A 69 29.20 -6.81 14.49
CA PHE A 69 29.87 -5.51 14.54
C PHE A 69 30.66 -5.22 13.25
N LEU A 70 31.48 -6.17 12.81
CA LEU A 70 32.30 -5.99 11.62
C LEU A 70 31.46 -5.75 10.37
N SER A 71 30.38 -6.53 10.20
CA SER A 71 29.45 -6.38 9.09
C SER A 71 28.71 -5.04 9.12
N LEU A 72 28.13 -4.64 10.26
CA LEU A 72 27.38 -3.39 10.35
C LEU A 72 28.29 -2.17 10.18
N ARG A 73 29.52 -2.23 10.70
CA ARG A 73 30.53 -1.16 10.51
C ARG A 73 30.96 -1.06 9.04
N GLU A 74 31.25 -2.17 8.38
CA GLU A 74 31.62 -2.19 6.95
C GLU A 74 30.53 -1.58 6.06
N GLN A 75 29.27 -1.77 6.43
CA GLN A 75 28.12 -1.19 5.73
C GLN A 75 27.85 0.28 6.08
N GLY A 76 28.62 0.89 6.98
CA GLY A 76 28.38 2.25 7.48
C GLY A 76 27.12 2.38 8.34
N LEU A 77 26.61 1.26 8.90
CA LEU A 77 25.47 1.26 9.82
C LEU A 77 25.88 1.62 11.26
N ILE A 78 27.15 1.42 11.60
CA ILE A 78 27.78 1.84 12.86
C ILE A 78 28.76 2.98 12.59
N ASP A 79 28.61 4.08 13.32
CA ASP A 79 29.59 5.18 13.35
C ASP A 79 30.53 4.94 14.55
N THR A 80 31.80 4.63 14.28
CA THR A 80 32.79 4.33 15.34
C THR A 80 33.31 5.57 16.06
N GLU A 81 33.18 6.75 15.45
CA GLU A 81 33.58 8.03 16.06
C GLU A 81 32.47 8.58 16.95
N ARG A 82 31.22 8.41 16.52
CA ARG A 82 30.01 8.79 17.26
C ARG A 82 29.06 7.60 17.39
N PRO A 83 29.38 6.62 18.28
CA PRO A 83 28.60 5.39 18.47
C PRO A 83 27.09 5.61 18.63
N SER A 84 26.70 6.66 19.37
CA SER A 84 25.30 7.02 19.62
C SER A 84 24.56 7.59 18.42
N GLU A 85 25.27 8.02 17.37
CA GLU A 85 24.72 8.56 16.12
C GLU A 85 24.71 7.52 14.99
N SER A 86 25.00 6.26 15.31
CA SER A 86 25.00 5.15 14.34
C SER A 86 23.68 5.07 13.58
N LYS A 87 23.76 4.88 12.26
CA LYS A 87 22.60 4.83 11.36
C LYS A 87 21.59 3.75 11.77
N ILE A 88 22.03 2.59 12.26
CA ILE A 88 21.11 1.54 12.74
C ILE A 88 20.23 2.01 13.91
N LEU A 89 20.77 2.83 14.82
CA LEU A 89 20.01 3.41 15.93
C LEU A 89 18.97 4.40 15.41
N HIS A 90 19.36 5.22 14.43
CA HIS A 90 18.42 6.11 13.76
C HIS A 90 17.27 5.32 13.12
N LEU A 91 17.56 4.25 12.37
CA LEU A 91 16.54 3.41 11.74
C LEU A 91 15.58 2.78 12.75
N ILE A 92 16.06 2.28 13.90
CA ILE A 92 15.20 1.76 14.97
C ILE A 92 14.29 2.88 15.52
N SER A 93 14.81 4.09 15.69
CA SER A 93 14.06 5.23 16.24
C SER A 93 13.03 5.83 15.27
N MET A 94 13.15 5.59 13.96
CA MET A 94 12.25 6.14 12.94
C MET A 94 10.77 5.81 13.19
N GLY A 95 10.47 4.72 13.88
CA GLY A 95 9.11 4.38 14.27
C GLY A 95 8.43 5.41 15.18
N ASP A 96 9.17 6.34 15.80
CA ASP A 96 8.60 7.44 16.57
C ASP A 96 7.95 8.52 15.68
N SER A 97 8.33 8.57 14.40
CA SER A 97 7.75 9.47 13.38
C SER A 97 6.63 8.84 12.56
N ASP A 98 6.27 7.57 12.81
CA ASP A 98 5.14 6.90 12.14
C ASP A 98 3.86 7.73 12.35
N PRO A 99 3.08 8.10 11.33
CA PRO A 99 1.88 8.92 11.49
C PRO A 99 0.79 8.25 12.36
N ASP A 100 0.76 6.92 12.50
CA ASP A 100 -0.22 6.21 13.30
C ASP A 100 0.12 6.19 14.79
N ALA A 101 -0.56 7.03 15.56
CA ALA A 101 -0.37 7.12 17.00
C ALA A 101 -0.59 5.80 17.75
N LEU A 102 -1.48 4.93 17.24
CA LEU A 102 -1.71 3.62 17.86
C LEU A 102 -0.53 2.68 17.57
N ALA A 103 -0.04 2.63 16.32
CA ALA A 103 1.13 1.84 15.97
C ALA A 103 2.37 2.30 16.73
N ARG A 104 2.61 3.61 16.81
CA ARG A 104 3.67 4.20 17.64
C ARG A 104 3.63 3.67 19.07
N ARG A 105 2.44 3.67 19.69
CA ARG A 105 2.24 3.21 21.07
C ARG A 105 2.44 1.70 21.23
N ILE A 106 1.90 0.88 20.32
CA ILE A 106 2.00 -0.58 20.36
C ILE A 106 3.47 -1.02 20.30
N HIS A 107 4.25 -0.42 19.40
CA HIS A 107 5.64 -0.81 19.17
C HIS A 107 6.65 -0.09 20.10
N ALA A 108 6.24 0.94 20.85
CA ALA A 108 7.15 1.80 21.64
C ALA A 108 8.03 1.03 22.62
N LYS A 109 7.46 0.08 23.38
CA LYS A 109 8.22 -0.71 24.34
C LYS A 109 9.28 -1.57 23.65
N ASN A 110 8.91 -2.20 22.53
CA ASN A 110 9.81 -3.07 21.79
C ASN A 110 10.93 -2.25 21.10
N ARG A 111 10.56 -1.15 20.42
CA ARG A 111 11.52 -0.19 19.85
C ARG A 111 12.55 0.27 20.87
N LYS A 112 12.09 0.66 22.07
CA LYS A 112 12.98 1.12 23.12
C LYS A 112 13.94 0.01 23.58
N ALA A 113 13.44 -1.21 23.77
CA ALA A 113 14.29 -2.33 24.18
C ALA A 113 15.35 -2.66 23.11
N GLU A 114 14.96 -2.68 21.84
CA GLU A 114 15.86 -2.88 20.70
C GLU A 114 16.89 -1.75 20.59
N TYR A 115 16.46 -0.49 20.68
CA TYR A 115 17.34 0.66 20.66
C TYR A 115 18.36 0.63 21.80
N ASP A 116 17.90 0.39 23.04
CA ASP A 116 18.77 0.36 24.22
C ASP A 116 19.78 -0.81 24.12
N ALA A 117 19.36 -1.97 23.58
CA ALA A 117 20.22 -3.12 23.36
C ALA A 117 21.33 -2.82 22.35
N PHE A 118 20.97 -2.31 21.15
CA PHE A 118 21.94 -1.93 20.13
C PHE A 118 22.85 -0.80 20.61
N SER A 119 22.30 0.25 21.23
CA SER A 119 23.07 1.40 21.67
C SER A 119 24.14 1.00 22.69
N TYR A 120 23.76 0.22 23.71
CA TYR A 120 24.69 -0.24 24.74
C TYR A 120 25.78 -1.15 24.15
N TRP A 121 25.40 -2.05 23.25
CA TRP A 121 26.33 -2.95 22.58
C TRP A 121 27.31 -2.23 21.64
N ILE A 122 26.83 -1.29 20.82
CA ILE A 122 27.66 -0.52 19.88
C ILE A 122 28.71 0.29 20.65
N VAL A 123 28.32 0.96 21.75
CA VAL A 123 29.25 1.73 22.59
C VAL A 123 30.36 0.83 23.13
N ALA A 124 30.02 -0.35 23.66
CA ALA A 124 31.03 -1.30 24.15
C ALA A 124 31.95 -1.80 23.03
N CYS A 125 31.41 -2.12 21.85
CA CYS A 125 32.23 -2.52 20.70
C CYS A 125 33.21 -1.43 20.26
N CYS A 126 32.79 -0.16 20.30
CA CYS A 126 33.64 0.97 19.91
C CYS A 126 34.70 1.33 20.97
N GLN A 127 34.64 0.75 22.18
CA GLN A 127 35.68 0.86 23.20
C GLN A 127 36.71 -0.26 23.10
N ASP A 128 36.37 -1.35 22.42
CA ASP A 128 37.23 -2.52 22.20
C ASP A 128 38.19 -2.29 21.03
N GLN A 129 39.48 -2.11 21.34
CA GLN A 129 40.53 -1.83 20.35
C GLN A 129 40.80 -3.01 19.39
N ASP A 130 40.57 -4.24 19.84
CA ASP A 130 40.75 -5.43 19.01
C ASP A 130 39.63 -5.57 18.00
N LEU A 131 38.39 -5.18 18.35
CA LEU A 131 37.28 -5.08 17.41
C LEU A 131 37.45 -3.90 16.44
N LEU A 132 37.91 -2.74 16.91
CA LEU A 132 38.14 -1.58 16.04
C LEU A 132 39.23 -1.84 14.99
N SER A 133 40.32 -2.49 15.38
CA SER A 133 41.44 -2.80 14.47
C SER A 133 41.18 -4.01 13.56
N ALA A 134 40.23 -4.87 13.92
CA ALA A 134 39.86 -6.04 13.13
C ALA A 134 39.31 -5.66 11.75
N ARG A 135 39.59 -6.50 10.75
CA ARG A 135 39.02 -6.38 9.40
C ARG A 135 37.95 -7.44 9.17
N PRO A 136 36.91 -7.15 8.39
CA PRO A 136 36.02 -8.18 7.87
C PRO A 136 36.82 -9.20 7.07
N SER A 137 36.52 -10.49 7.24
CA SER A 137 37.11 -11.53 6.39
C SER A 137 36.37 -11.55 5.06
N ALA A 138 37.10 -11.73 3.96
CA ALA A 138 36.49 -11.93 2.65
C ALA A 138 35.56 -13.16 2.70
N GLY A 139 34.27 -12.97 2.38
CA GLY A 139 33.25 -14.02 2.42
C GLY A 139 32.43 -14.11 3.71
N ASN A 140 32.60 -13.18 4.66
CA ASN A 140 31.71 -13.10 5.81
C ASN A 140 30.27 -12.84 5.38
N GLN A 141 29.32 -13.45 6.10
CA GLN A 141 27.90 -13.16 5.94
C GLN A 141 27.65 -11.67 6.16
N LYS A 142 26.95 -11.04 5.22
CA LYS A 142 26.52 -9.65 5.35
C LYS A 142 25.22 -9.63 6.16
N ALA A 143 25.22 -8.87 7.25
CA ALA A 143 24.03 -8.59 8.05
C ALA A 143 23.10 -7.66 7.27
N GLY A 144 21.80 -7.88 7.37
CA GLY A 144 20.77 -7.11 6.70
C GLY A 144 19.78 -8.03 5.96
N PRO A 145 18.64 -7.46 5.53
CA PRO A 145 17.63 -8.19 4.78
C PRO A 145 18.20 -8.78 3.49
N SER A 146 17.70 -9.95 3.08
CA SER A 146 18.10 -10.63 1.85
C SER A 146 17.52 -10.00 0.59
N HIS A 147 16.51 -9.15 0.73
CA HIS A 147 15.83 -8.48 -0.37
C HIS A 147 16.56 -7.19 -0.79
N SER A 148 16.33 -6.77 -2.03
CA SER A 148 16.81 -5.50 -2.58
C SER A 148 16.21 -4.29 -1.84
N ASP A 149 16.90 -3.15 -1.92
CA ASP A 149 16.40 -1.87 -1.38
C ASP A 149 15.07 -1.45 -2.03
N ASP A 150 14.85 -1.79 -3.30
CA ASP A 150 13.63 -1.44 -4.04
C ASP A 150 12.42 -2.25 -3.55
N LEU A 151 12.57 -3.57 -3.36
CA LEU A 151 11.53 -4.42 -2.75
C LEU A 151 11.24 -3.99 -1.30
N ILE A 152 12.30 -3.74 -0.52
CA ILE A 152 12.16 -3.23 0.85
C ILE A 152 11.40 -1.90 0.88
N ARG A 153 11.70 -0.99 -0.06
CA ARG A 153 11.02 0.29 -0.17
C ARG A 153 9.56 0.09 -0.58
N HIS A 154 9.28 -0.77 -1.55
CA HIS A 154 7.95 -1.06 -2.07
C HIS A 154 6.99 -1.56 -0.98
N THR A 155 7.47 -2.44 -0.10
CA THR A 155 6.66 -3.04 0.97
C THR A 155 6.48 -2.14 2.20
N ARG A 156 6.94 -0.88 2.17
CA ARG A 156 6.68 0.09 3.24
C ARG A 156 5.23 0.58 3.23
N LYS A 157 4.72 0.90 4.43
CA LYS A 157 3.35 1.41 4.61
C LYS A 157 3.03 2.68 3.82
N ASP A 158 3.99 3.59 3.69
CA ASP A 158 3.83 4.84 2.95
C ASP A 158 3.73 4.60 1.44
N ARG A 159 4.52 3.67 0.89
CA ARG A 159 4.39 3.24 -0.51
C ARG A 159 3.06 2.56 -0.80
N VAL A 160 2.60 1.69 0.10
CA VAL A 160 1.26 1.09 -0.01
C VAL A 160 0.15 2.14 0.08
N LEU A 161 0.32 3.17 0.93
CA LEU A 161 -0.60 4.31 0.98
C LEU A 161 -0.61 5.10 -0.32
N ASP A 162 0.55 5.36 -0.92
CA ASP A 162 0.66 6.04 -2.21
C ASP A 162 -0.06 5.27 -3.32
N SER A 163 0.12 3.94 -3.35
CA SER A 163 -0.63 3.06 -4.25
C SER A 163 -2.13 3.12 -3.97
N PHE A 164 -2.56 3.09 -2.70
CA PHE A 164 -3.97 3.24 -2.31
C PHE A 164 -4.57 4.56 -2.82
N VAL A 165 -3.82 5.66 -2.71
CA VAL A 165 -4.26 6.99 -3.16
C VAL A 165 -4.53 6.99 -4.67
N ARG A 166 -3.59 6.47 -5.46
CA ARG A 166 -3.71 6.42 -6.92
C ARG A 166 -4.84 5.53 -7.40
N ASN A 167 -5.02 4.38 -6.74
CA ASN A 167 -5.84 3.30 -7.26
C ASN A 167 -7.26 3.22 -6.67
N VAL A 168 -7.41 3.44 -5.37
CA VAL A 168 -8.69 3.30 -4.66
C VAL A 168 -9.28 4.66 -4.31
N TRP A 169 -8.50 5.51 -3.64
CA TRP A 169 -8.97 6.82 -3.16
C TRP A 169 -9.40 7.73 -4.31
N SER A 170 -8.64 7.74 -5.42
CA SER A 170 -8.95 8.54 -6.60
C SER A 170 -10.30 8.18 -7.24
N GLN A 171 -10.78 6.96 -7.00
CA GLN A 171 -12.01 6.41 -7.59
C GLN A 171 -13.21 6.50 -6.63
N ARG A 172 -13.03 7.02 -5.42
CA ARG A 172 -14.03 7.02 -4.34
C ARG A 172 -15.35 7.70 -4.70
N MET A 173 -15.32 8.68 -5.62
CA MET A 173 -16.51 9.42 -6.04
C MET A 173 -17.54 8.55 -6.77
N ARG A 174 -17.20 7.33 -7.20
CA ARG A 174 -18.17 6.33 -7.69
C ARG A 174 -19.11 5.83 -6.60
N CYS A 175 -18.68 5.94 -5.34
CA CYS A 175 -19.43 5.57 -4.16
C CYS A 175 -20.13 6.78 -3.50
N PHE A 176 -19.94 7.99 -4.06
CA PHE A 176 -20.67 9.19 -3.65
C PHE A 176 -22.17 9.06 -3.98
N PRO A 177 -23.07 9.57 -3.13
CA PRO A 177 -22.82 10.18 -1.81
C PRO A 177 -22.88 9.18 -0.65
N CYS A 178 -23.12 7.90 -0.94
CA CYS A 178 -23.47 6.92 0.09
C CYS A 178 -22.33 6.65 1.07
N HIS A 179 -21.09 6.65 0.58
CA HIS A 179 -19.93 6.16 1.32
C HIS A 179 -18.81 7.17 1.57
N THR A 180 -19.02 8.42 1.19
CA THR A 180 -18.01 9.49 1.18
C THR A 180 -18.52 10.70 1.96
N PRO A 181 -18.78 10.58 3.28
CA PRO A 181 -19.35 11.67 4.08
C PRO A 181 -18.49 12.94 4.06
N GLY A 182 -17.15 12.81 3.98
CA GLY A 182 -16.24 13.96 3.90
C GLY A 182 -16.34 14.76 2.60
N GLU A 183 -16.99 14.24 1.57
CA GLU A 183 -17.23 14.94 0.29
C GLU A 183 -18.56 15.70 0.29
N LEU A 184 -19.36 15.55 1.35
CA LEU A 184 -20.62 16.26 1.50
C LEU A 184 -20.34 17.63 2.13
N ASP A 185 -20.78 18.66 1.44
CA ASP A 185 -20.57 20.06 1.79
C ASP A 185 -21.92 20.66 2.17
N ALA A 186 -22.07 21.06 3.43
CA ALA A 186 -23.31 21.60 3.95
C ALA A 186 -23.66 22.96 3.34
N ASP A 187 -22.68 23.69 2.82
CA ASP A 187 -22.88 25.00 2.20
C ASP A 187 -23.22 24.87 0.71
N ASN A 188 -23.05 23.69 0.12
CA ASN A 188 -23.41 23.43 -1.27
C ASN A 188 -24.91 23.05 -1.40
N PRO A 189 -25.74 23.85 -2.08
CA PRO A 189 -27.17 23.55 -2.26
C PRO A 189 -27.44 22.20 -2.95
N MET A 190 -26.53 21.74 -3.80
CA MET A 190 -26.64 20.45 -4.49
C MET A 190 -26.42 19.26 -3.55
N HIS A 191 -25.82 19.48 -2.38
CA HIS A 191 -25.49 18.45 -1.41
C HIS A 191 -26.56 18.25 -0.32
N GLN A 192 -27.58 19.11 -0.22
CA GLN A 192 -28.63 18.98 0.80
C GLN A 192 -29.35 17.62 0.77
N LYS A 193 -29.84 17.20 -0.41
CA LYS A 193 -30.47 15.88 -0.58
C LYS A 193 -29.50 14.71 -0.36
N PRO A 194 -28.27 14.73 -0.93
CA PRO A 194 -27.23 13.77 -0.58
C PRO A 194 -26.97 13.63 0.92
N ILE A 195 -26.90 14.73 1.67
CA ILE A 195 -26.70 14.76 3.13
C ILE A 195 -27.85 14.06 3.85
N GLU A 196 -29.09 14.43 3.54
CA GLU A 196 -30.29 13.79 4.12
C GLU A 196 -30.28 12.28 3.88
N ARG A 197 -30.01 11.87 2.63
CA ARG A 197 -29.99 10.47 2.23
C ARG A 197 -28.86 9.70 2.91
N HIS A 198 -27.67 10.28 3.02
CA HIS A 198 -26.55 9.66 3.73
C HIS A 198 -26.89 9.47 5.21
N ARG A 199 -27.46 10.48 5.87
CA ARG A 199 -27.94 10.39 7.26
C ARG A 199 -28.94 9.25 7.44
N ASP A 200 -29.89 9.09 6.52
CA ASP A 200 -30.87 8.01 6.59
C ASP A 200 -30.23 6.62 6.39
N PHE A 201 -29.24 6.51 5.51
CA PHE A 201 -28.46 5.27 5.39
C PHE A 201 -27.63 4.97 6.64
N VAL A 202 -27.03 5.97 7.29
CA VAL A 202 -26.31 5.77 8.56
C VAL A 202 -27.28 5.32 9.65
N LYS A 203 -28.49 5.88 9.72
CA LYS A 203 -29.54 5.40 10.66
C LYS A 203 -29.92 3.95 10.39
N GLN A 204 -30.10 3.58 9.12
CA GLN A 204 -30.57 2.25 8.75
C GLN A 204 -29.47 1.18 8.85
N TYR A 205 -28.25 1.52 8.44
CA TYR A 205 -27.18 0.54 8.21
C TYR A 205 -25.96 0.74 9.12
N GLY A 206 -25.92 1.82 9.90
CA GLY A 206 -24.86 2.12 10.86
C GLY A 206 -23.58 2.68 10.25
N ALA A 207 -22.52 2.72 11.07
CA ALA A 207 -21.22 3.31 10.72
C ALA A 207 -20.51 2.66 9.52
N ARG A 208 -20.93 1.46 9.10
CA ARG A 208 -20.42 0.80 7.88
C ARG A 208 -20.70 1.59 6.60
N MET A 209 -21.65 2.53 6.63
CA MET A 209 -21.87 3.45 5.52
C MET A 209 -20.68 4.40 5.33
N ASN A 210 -19.91 4.70 6.37
CA ASN A 210 -18.80 5.65 6.30
C ASN A 210 -17.52 4.92 5.85
N LEU A 211 -17.51 4.40 4.62
CA LEU A 211 -16.40 3.59 4.10
C LEU A 211 -15.15 4.45 3.89
N PHE A 212 -15.31 5.60 3.21
CA PHE A 212 -14.26 6.60 3.04
C PHE A 212 -14.30 7.59 4.20
N LYS A 213 -13.17 7.75 4.87
CA LYS A 213 -12.94 8.70 5.97
C LYS A 213 -12.48 10.04 5.42
N GLU A 214 -12.11 10.97 6.29
CA GLU A 214 -11.65 12.32 5.90
C GLU A 214 -10.35 12.25 5.08
N THR A 215 -9.43 11.36 5.48
CA THR A 215 -8.14 11.21 4.80
C THR A 215 -7.98 9.85 4.11
N PRO A 216 -7.12 9.75 3.07
CA PRO A 216 -6.77 8.47 2.47
C PRO A 216 -6.17 7.49 3.49
N TRP A 217 -5.31 7.98 4.38
CA TRP A 217 -4.67 7.17 5.42
C TRP A 217 -5.69 6.52 6.36
N GLU A 218 -6.61 7.32 6.91
CA GLU A 218 -7.63 6.80 7.82
C GLU A 218 -8.58 5.83 7.13
N THR A 219 -8.86 6.09 5.85
CA THR A 219 -9.65 5.18 5.02
C THR A 219 -8.95 3.84 4.87
N MET A 220 -7.73 3.82 4.36
CA MET A 220 -6.96 2.58 4.18
C MET A 220 -6.84 1.82 5.50
N ARG A 221 -6.47 2.50 6.59
CA ARG A 221 -6.36 1.90 7.93
C ARG A 221 -7.68 1.29 8.39
N SER A 222 -8.80 2.01 8.23
CA SER A 222 -10.12 1.51 8.61
C SER A 222 -10.52 0.29 7.79
N LEU A 223 -10.28 0.29 6.47
CA LEU A 223 -10.58 -0.85 5.59
C LEU A 223 -9.78 -2.10 5.96
N VAL A 224 -8.48 -1.93 6.22
CA VAL A 224 -7.59 -3.00 6.67
C VAL A 224 -8.05 -3.55 8.02
N ALA A 225 -8.34 -2.69 9.00
CA ALA A 225 -8.80 -3.11 10.31
C ALA A 225 -10.14 -3.87 10.22
N SER A 226 -11.12 -3.35 9.48
CA SER A 226 -12.42 -3.99 9.28
C SER A 226 -12.32 -5.34 8.56
N SER A 227 -11.34 -5.51 7.66
CA SER A 227 -11.06 -6.78 6.99
C SER A 227 -10.61 -7.87 7.96
N ARG A 228 -9.91 -7.51 9.04
CA ARG A 228 -9.42 -8.44 10.08
C ARG A 228 -10.50 -8.84 11.08
N ILE A 229 -11.45 -7.96 11.40
CA ILE A 229 -12.54 -8.20 12.37
C ILE A 229 -13.49 -9.30 11.90
N VAL A 230 -13.88 -9.29 10.62
CA VAL A 230 -14.75 -10.32 10.02
C VAL A 230 -14.13 -11.72 10.09
N GLY A 231 -12.79 -11.81 10.22
CA GLY A 231 -12.06 -13.06 10.37
C GLY A 231 -12.22 -13.77 11.73
N SER A 232 -12.67 -13.11 12.80
CA SER A 232 -12.72 -13.71 14.15
C SER A 232 -14.10 -14.23 14.56
N GLU A 233 -15.21 -13.56 14.19
CA GLU A 233 -16.56 -14.02 14.51
C GLU A 233 -17.20 -14.90 13.41
N GLN A 234 -16.91 -14.63 12.13
CA GLN A 234 -17.54 -15.33 10.99
C GLN A 234 -16.72 -16.52 10.44
N LYS A 235 -15.48 -16.74 10.92
CA LYS A 235 -14.73 -18.00 10.68
C LYS A 235 -15.51 -19.24 11.14
N ARG A 236 -16.50 -19.11 12.03
CA ARG A 236 -17.36 -20.21 12.48
C ARG A 236 -18.39 -20.69 11.45
N LYS A 237 -18.65 -19.95 10.36
CA LYS A 237 -19.60 -20.35 9.30
C LYS A 237 -19.05 -20.35 7.86
N GLY A 238 -17.85 -19.82 7.63
CA GLY A 238 -17.07 -20.06 6.39
C GLY A 238 -17.59 -19.45 5.08
N THR A 239 -18.65 -18.65 5.09
CA THR A 239 -19.33 -18.25 3.84
C THR A 239 -19.30 -16.75 3.50
N VAL A 240 -18.98 -15.85 4.43
CA VAL A 240 -18.94 -14.39 4.18
C VAL A 240 -17.58 -13.98 3.62
N LEU A 241 -17.56 -13.24 2.51
CA LEU A 241 -16.32 -12.68 1.96
C LEU A 241 -15.80 -11.51 2.83
N PRO A 242 -14.48 -11.38 3.04
CA PRO A 242 -13.91 -10.24 3.77
C PRO A 242 -13.90 -8.96 2.90
N LEU A 243 -13.73 -7.80 3.54
CA LEU A 243 -13.56 -6.53 2.82
C LEU A 243 -12.35 -6.57 1.88
N ILE A 244 -11.20 -7.03 2.40
CA ILE A 244 -9.98 -7.35 1.67
C ILE A 244 -9.70 -8.85 1.84
N ASN A 245 -9.62 -9.57 0.73
CA ASN A 245 -9.28 -10.98 0.70
C ASN A 245 -7.83 -11.18 0.25
N LEU A 246 -6.92 -11.39 1.20
CA LEU A 246 -5.49 -11.55 0.92
C LEU A 246 -5.15 -12.81 0.11
N LYS A 247 -6.00 -13.86 0.15
CA LYS A 247 -5.75 -15.10 -0.59
C LYS A 247 -6.25 -15.03 -2.03
N ASN A 248 -7.35 -14.33 -2.24
CA ASN A 248 -7.93 -14.14 -3.56
C ASN A 248 -8.47 -12.71 -3.66
N PRO A 249 -7.63 -11.75 -4.09
CA PRO A 249 -7.97 -10.33 -4.18
C PRO A 249 -9.27 -10.05 -4.94
N THR A 250 -9.57 -10.82 -5.99
CA THR A 250 -10.81 -10.69 -6.77
C THR A 250 -12.06 -10.95 -5.94
N LEU A 251 -11.99 -11.74 -4.86
CA LEU A 251 -13.08 -12.04 -3.95
C LEU A 251 -13.21 -11.05 -2.79
N SER A 252 -12.48 -9.94 -2.81
CA SER A 252 -12.63 -8.84 -1.85
C SER A 252 -13.99 -8.15 -2.01
N LEU A 253 -14.72 -7.94 -0.92
CA LEU A 253 -15.98 -7.18 -1.00
C LEU A 253 -15.80 -5.75 -1.51
N LEU A 254 -14.59 -5.18 -1.34
CA LEU A 254 -14.26 -3.88 -1.91
C LEU A 254 -14.47 -3.82 -3.42
N ILE A 255 -14.18 -4.89 -4.17
CA ILE A 255 -14.42 -4.91 -5.62
C ILE A 255 -15.72 -5.63 -6.01
N GLN A 256 -16.16 -6.60 -5.20
CA GLN A 256 -17.40 -7.34 -5.46
C GLN A 256 -18.66 -6.50 -5.24
N LYS A 257 -18.73 -5.63 -4.21
CA LYS A 257 -19.93 -4.81 -3.95
C LYS A 257 -20.17 -3.75 -5.04
N PRO A 258 -19.16 -2.98 -5.48
CA PRO A 258 -19.36 -2.00 -6.55
C PRO A 258 -19.65 -2.61 -7.92
N THR A 259 -19.31 -3.88 -8.15
CA THR A 259 -19.60 -4.60 -9.41
C THR A 259 -20.90 -5.42 -9.34
N ALA A 260 -21.51 -5.52 -8.16
CA ALA A 260 -22.69 -6.34 -7.94
C ALA A 260 -23.99 -5.66 -8.36
N LYS A 261 -24.95 -6.50 -8.79
CA LYS A 261 -26.33 -6.09 -9.06
C LYS A 261 -27.10 -5.87 -7.75
N LEU A 262 -28.30 -5.31 -7.89
CA LEU A 262 -29.28 -5.26 -6.81
C LEU A 262 -29.62 -6.68 -6.32
N PRO A 263 -30.01 -6.84 -5.04
CA PRO A 263 -30.51 -8.12 -4.55
C PRO A 263 -31.68 -8.64 -5.41
N PRO A 264 -31.80 -9.97 -5.59
CA PRO A 264 -32.94 -10.54 -6.28
C PRO A 264 -34.24 -10.19 -5.55
N LYS A 265 -35.34 -10.13 -6.30
CA LYS A 265 -36.66 -9.89 -5.71
C LYS A 265 -37.13 -11.13 -4.94
N THR A 266 -37.82 -10.91 -3.81
CA THR A 266 -38.51 -11.95 -3.06
C THR A 266 -39.74 -12.45 -3.83
N SER A 267 -40.37 -13.53 -3.36
CA SER A 267 -41.64 -14.04 -3.91
C SER A 267 -42.76 -12.99 -3.91
N GLU A 268 -42.70 -12.01 -3.00
CA GLU A 268 -43.62 -10.87 -2.92
C GLU A 268 -43.26 -9.70 -3.87
N GLY A 269 -42.21 -9.84 -4.70
CA GLY A 269 -41.77 -8.81 -5.63
C GLY A 269 -40.95 -7.67 -5.01
N LYS A 270 -40.68 -7.70 -3.70
CA LYS A 270 -39.82 -6.72 -3.00
C LYS A 270 -38.34 -7.03 -3.25
N ILE A 271 -37.48 -6.01 -3.27
CA ILE A 271 -36.02 -6.23 -3.34
C ILE A 271 -35.57 -6.94 -2.06
N GLY A 272 -34.81 -8.03 -2.20
CA GLY A 272 -34.25 -8.77 -1.07
C GLY A 272 -33.12 -8.04 -0.34
N GLU A 273 -32.56 -8.68 0.68
CA GLU A 273 -31.43 -8.12 1.44
C GLU A 273 -30.10 -8.21 0.66
N PRO A 274 -29.18 -7.24 0.83
CA PRO A 274 -27.85 -7.31 0.25
C PRO A 274 -27.01 -8.44 0.84
N SER A 275 -26.34 -9.19 -0.04
CA SER A 275 -25.53 -10.35 0.29
C SER A 275 -24.04 -10.02 0.22
N SER A 276 -23.28 -10.43 1.24
CA SER A 276 -21.81 -10.47 1.23
C SER A 276 -21.27 -11.89 1.00
N HIS A 277 -22.15 -12.80 0.61
CA HIS A 277 -21.85 -14.16 0.14
C HIS A 277 -21.95 -14.18 -1.37
N ILE A 278 -21.35 -15.17 -2.04
CA ILE A 278 -21.56 -15.38 -3.47
C ILE A 278 -22.98 -15.93 -3.70
N PRO A 279 -23.78 -15.38 -4.64
CA PRO A 279 -23.51 -14.18 -5.41
C PRO A 279 -23.67 -12.90 -4.57
N VAL A 280 -22.66 -12.02 -4.66
CA VAL A 280 -22.66 -10.74 -3.93
C VAL A 280 -23.73 -9.83 -4.52
N SER A 281 -24.45 -9.10 -3.66
CA SER A 281 -25.42 -8.08 -4.06
C SER A 281 -25.24 -6.79 -3.26
N HIS A 282 -25.62 -5.67 -3.89
CA HIS A 282 -25.42 -4.33 -3.36
C HIS A 282 -26.61 -3.42 -3.68
N MET A 283 -27.14 -2.73 -2.66
CA MET A 283 -28.30 -1.85 -2.81
C MET A 283 -28.03 -0.59 -3.65
N GLY A 284 -26.77 -0.19 -3.81
CA GLY A 284 -26.41 0.93 -4.69
C GLY A 284 -26.36 0.57 -6.19
N GLY A 285 -26.56 -0.71 -6.54
CA GLY A 285 -26.34 -1.22 -7.89
C GLY A 285 -24.87 -1.17 -8.32
N ILE A 286 -24.65 -1.36 -9.63
CA ILE A 286 -23.33 -1.36 -10.26
C ILE A 286 -22.76 0.07 -10.28
N LYS A 287 -21.55 0.26 -9.76
CA LYS A 287 -20.78 1.52 -9.70
C LYS A 287 -19.52 1.50 -10.57
N MET A 288 -19.04 0.30 -10.89
CA MET A 288 -17.99 0.04 -11.86
C MET A 288 -18.26 -1.31 -12.52
N HIS A 289 -17.88 -1.46 -13.78
CA HIS A 289 -18.00 -2.70 -14.51
C HIS A 289 -16.71 -3.51 -14.39
N LYS A 290 -16.82 -4.84 -14.34
CA LYS A 290 -15.64 -5.70 -14.54
C LYS A 290 -15.01 -5.35 -15.89
N GLY A 291 -13.70 -5.15 -15.89
CA GLY A 291 -12.95 -4.74 -17.07
C GLY A 291 -12.92 -3.23 -17.34
N ASP A 292 -13.58 -2.37 -16.56
CA ASP A 292 -13.31 -0.93 -16.64
C ASP A 292 -12.06 -0.52 -15.85
N GLN A 293 -11.57 0.70 -16.08
CA GLN A 293 -10.36 1.21 -15.43
C GLN A 293 -10.47 1.28 -13.90
N SER A 294 -11.66 1.47 -13.35
CA SER A 294 -11.84 1.57 -11.90
C SER A 294 -11.81 0.19 -11.25
N TYR A 295 -12.37 -0.82 -11.90
CA TYR A 295 -12.18 -2.21 -11.53
C TYR A 295 -10.68 -2.57 -11.58
N LYS A 296 -9.99 -2.24 -12.68
CA LYS A 296 -8.55 -2.47 -12.83
C LYS A 296 -7.73 -1.83 -11.72
N ALA A 297 -7.97 -0.55 -11.42
CA ALA A 297 -7.25 0.17 -10.37
C ALA A 297 -7.48 -0.46 -8.98
N TRP A 298 -8.72 -0.78 -8.62
CA TRP A 298 -9.01 -1.39 -7.33
C TRP A 298 -8.38 -2.78 -7.20
N LEU A 299 -8.45 -3.60 -8.26
CA LEU A 299 -7.85 -4.93 -8.23
C LEU A 299 -6.34 -4.86 -8.11
N HIS A 300 -5.70 -3.97 -8.88
CA HIS A 300 -4.26 -3.75 -8.82
C HIS A 300 -3.78 -3.45 -7.39
N TRP A 301 -4.45 -2.52 -6.69
CA TRP A 301 -4.11 -2.25 -5.30
C TRP A 301 -4.38 -3.42 -4.35
N LEU A 302 -5.46 -4.18 -4.56
CA LEU A 302 -5.77 -5.34 -3.72
C LEU A 302 -4.76 -6.48 -3.89
N GLU A 303 -4.29 -6.71 -5.12
CA GLU A 303 -3.22 -7.67 -5.45
C GLU A 303 -1.90 -7.23 -4.83
N ASP A 304 -1.51 -5.97 -5.06
CA ASP A 304 -0.28 -5.39 -4.53
C ASP A 304 -0.26 -5.38 -2.98
N TYR A 305 -1.36 -4.98 -2.36
CA TYR A 305 -1.50 -5.01 -0.91
C TYR A 305 -1.42 -6.43 -0.34
N ALA A 306 -2.06 -7.40 -1.02
CA ALA A 306 -2.01 -8.79 -0.61
C ALA A 306 -0.58 -9.34 -0.64
N ALA A 307 0.13 -9.16 -1.77
CA ALA A 307 1.51 -9.57 -1.94
C ALA A 307 2.45 -8.87 -0.94
N SER A 308 2.31 -7.55 -0.76
CA SER A 308 3.12 -6.77 0.17
C SER A 308 2.98 -7.24 1.63
N VAL A 309 1.77 -7.62 2.06
CA VAL A 309 1.53 -8.08 3.44
C VAL A 309 1.88 -9.55 3.63
N SER A 310 1.77 -10.39 2.60
CA SER A 310 2.11 -11.80 2.68
C SER A 310 3.58 -12.11 2.39
N GLY A 311 4.39 -11.12 2.00
CA GLY A 311 5.75 -11.34 1.51
C GLY A 311 5.77 -12.11 0.19
N GLY A 312 4.83 -11.79 -0.72
CA GLY A 312 4.64 -12.50 -1.98
C GLY A 312 5.54 -12.05 -3.13
N TYR A 313 6.41 -11.05 -2.91
CA TYR A 313 7.42 -10.62 -3.87
C TYR A 313 8.77 -11.24 -3.51
N GLU A 314 9.41 -11.90 -4.47
CA GLU A 314 10.73 -12.51 -4.34
C GLU A 314 11.82 -11.65 -4.99
N SER A 315 11.48 -10.87 -6.03
CA SER A 315 12.43 -10.05 -6.79
C SER A 315 11.84 -8.73 -7.30
N ASP A 316 12.72 -7.84 -7.77
CA ASP A 316 12.33 -6.52 -8.29
C ASP A 316 11.47 -6.59 -9.56
N ASP A 317 11.66 -7.63 -10.38
CA ASP A 317 10.90 -7.83 -11.63
C ASP A 317 9.42 -8.19 -11.39
N GLU A 318 9.06 -8.59 -10.17
CA GLU A 318 7.68 -8.88 -9.78
C GLU A 318 6.94 -7.65 -9.25
N LEU A 319 7.66 -6.54 -9.00
CA LEU A 319 7.05 -5.33 -8.46
C LEU A 319 6.13 -4.69 -9.50
N PRO A 320 4.97 -4.16 -9.09
CA PRO A 320 4.10 -3.44 -10.00
C PRO A 320 4.79 -2.16 -10.49
N GLU A 321 4.67 -1.86 -11.79
CA GLU A 321 5.32 -0.71 -12.42
C GLU A 321 4.89 0.66 -11.85
N ASP A 322 3.75 0.71 -11.16
CA ASP A 322 3.25 1.90 -10.47
C ASP A 322 3.14 3.15 -11.35
N ASN A 323 2.91 2.97 -12.65
CA ASN A 323 3.14 4.00 -13.65
C ASN A 323 1.91 4.81 -14.05
N TRP A 324 0.75 4.61 -13.42
CA TRP A 324 -0.46 5.38 -13.74
C TRP A 324 -0.94 6.28 -12.62
N TYR A 325 -1.37 7.48 -13.02
CA TYR A 325 -1.81 8.53 -12.11
C TYR A 325 -3.16 9.09 -12.53
N PRO A 326 -4.14 9.16 -11.60
CA PRO A 326 -5.50 9.57 -11.93
C PRO A 326 -5.57 11.05 -12.32
N THR A 327 -6.39 11.35 -13.33
CA THR A 327 -6.74 12.72 -13.71
C THR A 327 -8.24 12.95 -13.62
N GLN A 328 -8.66 14.21 -13.77
CA GLN A 328 -10.07 14.56 -13.95
C GLN A 328 -10.47 14.70 -15.43
N HIS A 329 -9.53 14.48 -16.36
CA HIS A 329 -9.78 14.57 -17.79
C HIS A 329 -10.56 13.36 -18.27
N VAL A 330 -11.50 13.58 -19.18
CA VAL A 330 -12.37 12.52 -19.69
C VAL A 330 -12.31 12.52 -21.21
N VAL A 331 -12.19 11.33 -21.79
CA VAL A 331 -12.34 11.11 -23.22
C VAL A 331 -13.67 10.42 -23.50
N ARG A 332 -14.33 10.84 -24.59
CA ARG A 332 -15.54 10.21 -25.09
C ARG A 332 -15.40 9.93 -26.58
N ILE A 333 -15.33 8.65 -26.91
CA ILE A 333 -15.20 8.15 -28.27
C ILE A 333 -16.56 7.66 -28.74
N LYS A 334 -17.11 8.31 -29.77
CA LYS A 334 -18.28 7.88 -30.52
C LYS A 334 -17.81 7.24 -31.84
N GLY A 335 -18.67 6.44 -32.46
CA GLY A 335 -18.37 5.85 -33.77
C GLY A 335 -17.39 4.67 -33.70
N VAL A 336 -17.34 3.97 -32.57
CA VAL A 336 -16.62 2.70 -32.46
C VAL A 336 -17.22 1.70 -33.46
N PRO A 337 -16.42 0.86 -34.15
CA PRO A 337 -16.92 0.00 -35.22
C PRO A 337 -18.10 -0.89 -34.77
N GLU A 338 -19.09 -1.04 -35.64
CA GLU A 338 -20.28 -1.87 -35.35
C GLU A 338 -19.91 -3.34 -35.08
N SER A 339 -18.82 -3.81 -35.70
CA SER A 339 -18.25 -5.14 -35.50
C SER A 339 -17.72 -5.38 -34.08
N TRP A 340 -17.42 -4.34 -33.30
CA TRP A 340 -16.90 -4.51 -31.95
C TRP A 340 -18.02 -4.97 -31.01
N PRO A 341 -17.84 -6.09 -30.28
CA PRO A 341 -18.89 -6.63 -29.43
C PRO A 341 -19.30 -5.66 -28.32
N ASN A 342 -20.59 -5.68 -27.98
CA ASN A 342 -21.07 -4.93 -26.81
C ASN A 342 -20.42 -5.48 -25.54
N LEU A 343 -20.01 -4.58 -24.65
CA LEU A 343 -19.29 -4.84 -23.42
C LEU A 343 -17.89 -5.44 -23.61
N ALA A 344 -17.34 -5.42 -24.82
CA ALA A 344 -15.93 -5.73 -25.02
C ALA A 344 -15.06 -4.68 -24.33
N THR A 345 -13.95 -5.12 -23.73
CA THR A 345 -12.98 -4.24 -23.08
C THR A 345 -12.09 -3.60 -24.14
N VAL A 346 -11.89 -2.28 -24.01
CA VAL A 346 -11.02 -1.49 -24.88
C VAL A 346 -10.09 -0.66 -24.00
N GLN A 347 -8.80 -0.68 -24.34
CA GLN A 347 -7.85 0.30 -23.84
C GLN A 347 -7.63 1.40 -24.87
N VAL A 348 -7.56 2.64 -24.38
CA VAL A 348 -7.33 3.84 -25.17
C VAL A 348 -6.04 4.46 -24.67
N PHE A 349 -5.06 4.64 -25.54
CA PHE A 349 -3.79 5.30 -25.24
C PHE A 349 -3.69 6.62 -25.99
N VAL A 350 -3.14 7.63 -25.33
CA VAL A 350 -2.96 8.99 -25.87
C VAL A 350 -1.48 9.21 -26.14
N HIS A 351 -1.13 9.51 -27.38
CA HIS A 351 0.24 9.77 -27.82
C HIS A 351 0.36 11.23 -28.25
N ARG A 352 1.38 11.92 -27.71
CA ARG A 352 1.67 13.31 -28.08
C ARG A 352 2.46 13.36 -29.39
N ARG A 353 2.28 14.42 -30.18
CA ARG A 353 3.16 14.72 -31.31
C ARG A 353 4.49 15.28 -30.82
N ASP A 354 5.61 14.69 -31.24
CA ASP A 354 6.93 15.27 -31.05
C ASP A 354 7.14 16.39 -32.07
N GLU A 355 7.25 17.63 -31.58
CA GLU A 355 7.42 18.83 -32.41
C GLU A 355 8.76 18.85 -33.15
N LYS A 356 9.79 18.16 -32.65
CA LYS A 356 11.12 18.15 -33.26
C LYS A 356 11.20 17.19 -34.44
N THR A 357 10.58 16.03 -34.31
CA THR A 357 10.64 14.96 -35.32
C THR A 357 9.41 14.92 -36.22
N ASP A 358 8.37 15.68 -35.89
CA ASP A 358 7.04 15.69 -36.52
C ASP A 358 6.32 14.33 -36.50
N ARG A 359 6.75 13.43 -35.61
CA ARG A 359 6.21 12.07 -35.44
C ARG A 359 5.37 11.96 -34.17
N TRP A 360 4.53 10.94 -34.11
CA TRP A 360 3.88 10.56 -32.86
C TRP A 360 4.90 9.92 -31.92
N ALA A 361 4.86 10.30 -30.64
CA ALA A 361 5.65 9.63 -29.62
C ALA A 361 5.26 8.15 -29.53
N ASP A 362 6.26 7.28 -29.43
CA ASP A 362 6.05 5.84 -29.27
C ASP A 362 5.42 5.56 -27.90
N GLU A 363 5.91 6.23 -26.86
CA GLU A 363 5.36 6.14 -25.50
C GLU A 363 4.08 6.96 -25.34
N PRO A 364 3.00 6.37 -24.80
CA PRO A 364 1.78 7.11 -24.49
C PRO A 364 1.95 8.00 -23.25
N ILE A 365 1.33 9.19 -23.28
CA ILE A 365 1.31 10.12 -22.14
C ILE A 365 0.15 9.85 -21.17
N ALA A 366 -0.89 9.16 -21.64
CA ALA A 366 -2.04 8.81 -20.83
C ALA A 366 -2.78 7.60 -21.40
N PHE A 367 -3.59 6.95 -20.56
CA PHE A 367 -4.47 5.88 -20.99
C PHE A 367 -5.79 5.84 -20.23
N THR A 368 -6.75 5.10 -20.76
CA THR A 368 -7.93 4.64 -20.01
C THR A 368 -8.37 3.26 -20.49
N GLN A 369 -9.16 2.58 -19.68
CA GLN A 369 -9.77 1.29 -20.00
C GLN A 369 -11.27 1.37 -19.76
N SER A 370 -12.06 0.92 -20.72
CA SER A 370 -13.51 0.98 -20.63
C SER A 370 -14.17 -0.11 -21.49
N LEU A 371 -15.51 -0.15 -21.45
CA LEU A 371 -16.29 -1.10 -22.21
C LEU A 371 -16.98 -0.43 -23.40
N VAL A 372 -17.09 -1.16 -24.51
CA VAL A 372 -17.93 -0.76 -25.64
C VAL A 372 -19.39 -0.79 -25.20
N THR A 373 -20.04 0.37 -25.08
CA THR A 373 -21.46 0.40 -24.72
C THR A 373 -22.34 -0.10 -25.86
N PRO A 374 -23.59 -0.52 -25.60
CA PRO A 374 -24.54 -0.89 -26.67
C PRO A 374 -24.82 0.20 -27.71
N ARG A 375 -24.46 1.47 -27.41
CA ARG A 375 -24.55 2.61 -28.33
C ARG A 375 -23.24 2.87 -29.09
N LYS A 376 -22.28 1.94 -29.05
CA LYS A 376 -20.95 2.05 -29.67
C LYS A 376 -20.18 3.29 -29.22
N ILE A 377 -20.27 3.57 -27.92
CA ILE A 377 -19.52 4.62 -27.24
C ILE A 377 -18.53 3.96 -26.27
N VAL A 378 -17.31 4.48 -26.26
CA VAL A 378 -16.29 4.22 -25.24
C VAL A 378 -16.02 5.53 -24.50
N ASN A 379 -16.04 5.50 -23.18
CA ASN A 379 -15.78 6.68 -22.34
C ASN A 379 -14.97 6.31 -21.10
N GLY A 380 -14.06 7.19 -20.69
CA GLY A 380 -13.25 6.94 -19.50
C GLY A 380 -12.50 8.18 -19.05
N SER A 381 -12.23 8.25 -17.74
CA SER A 381 -11.27 9.19 -17.20
C SER A 381 -9.87 8.77 -17.62
N LEU A 382 -9.06 9.72 -18.06
CA LEU A 382 -7.66 9.49 -18.43
C LEU A 382 -6.80 9.36 -17.17
N PHE A 383 -5.80 8.50 -17.26
CA PHE A 383 -4.74 8.35 -16.28
C PHE A 383 -3.42 8.68 -16.99
N VAL A 384 -2.63 9.58 -16.42
CA VAL A 384 -1.30 9.88 -16.95
C VAL A 384 -0.38 8.71 -16.71
N LEU A 385 0.41 8.38 -17.72
CA LEU A 385 1.47 7.38 -17.63
C LEU A 385 2.79 8.11 -17.36
N ALA A 386 3.41 7.80 -16.23
CA ALA A 386 4.67 8.39 -15.80
C ALA A 386 5.42 7.40 -14.91
N LYS A 387 6.75 7.42 -14.92
CA LYS A 387 7.55 6.61 -13.98
C LYS A 387 7.44 7.18 -12.57
N SER A 388 7.65 6.34 -11.55
CA SER A 388 7.61 6.77 -10.14
C SER A 388 8.54 7.96 -9.83
N GLU A 389 9.71 8.03 -10.48
CA GLU A 389 10.68 9.13 -10.36
C GLU A 389 10.17 10.48 -10.90
N GLN A 390 9.23 10.43 -11.85
CA GLN A 390 8.64 11.62 -12.48
C GLN A 390 7.46 12.16 -11.67
N ARG A 391 7.07 11.49 -10.58
CA ARG A 391 5.91 11.85 -9.75
C ARG A 391 5.98 13.28 -9.22
N ASP A 392 7.13 13.71 -8.73
CA ASP A 392 7.28 15.04 -8.12
C ASP A 392 7.15 16.18 -9.15
N GLN A 393 7.18 15.84 -10.44
CA GLN A 393 6.96 16.75 -11.56
C GLN A 393 5.48 16.82 -11.96
N LEU A 394 4.62 15.97 -11.39
CA LEU A 394 3.19 15.95 -11.66
C LEU A 394 2.47 16.96 -10.76
N ASP A 395 1.46 17.62 -11.32
CA ASP A 395 0.66 18.62 -10.61
C ASP A 395 -0.09 18.02 -9.40
N PRO A 396 0.09 18.58 -8.17
CA PRO A 396 -0.60 18.13 -6.95
C PRO A 396 -2.12 18.34 -6.95
N ALA A 397 -2.65 19.30 -7.73
CA ALA A 397 -4.10 19.54 -7.86
C ALA A 397 -4.81 18.44 -8.69
N GLY A 398 -4.03 17.54 -9.28
CA GLY A 398 -4.42 16.49 -10.20
C GLY A 398 -3.43 16.48 -11.37
N VAL A 399 -3.18 15.34 -12.00
CA VAL A 399 -2.23 15.33 -13.12
C VAL A 399 -2.87 15.99 -14.32
N THR A 400 -2.42 17.21 -14.61
CA THR A 400 -2.95 18.04 -15.71
C THR A 400 -2.28 17.66 -17.02
N LEU A 401 -3.10 17.26 -17.99
CA LEU A 401 -2.68 17.09 -19.38
C LEU A 401 -2.86 18.43 -20.10
N GLU A 402 -1.76 18.96 -20.64
CA GLU A 402 -1.79 20.25 -21.33
C GLU A 402 -2.36 20.12 -22.76
N PRO A 403 -3.18 21.09 -23.21
CA PRO A 403 -3.74 21.11 -24.56
C PRO A 403 -2.66 20.92 -25.63
N CYS A 404 -2.87 19.96 -26.52
CA CYS A 404 -1.94 19.67 -27.61
C CYS A 404 -2.59 18.79 -28.67
N LYS A 405 -1.92 18.71 -29.83
CA LYS A 405 -2.29 17.75 -30.86
C LYS A 405 -1.86 16.34 -30.45
N VAL A 406 -2.81 15.41 -30.48
CA VAL A 406 -2.60 14.02 -30.04
C VAL A 406 -3.12 13.02 -31.06
N GLN A 407 -2.56 11.81 -30.99
CA GLN A 407 -3.14 10.61 -31.59
C GLN A 407 -3.64 9.70 -30.48
N ILE A 408 -4.90 9.29 -30.57
CA ILE A 408 -5.40 8.19 -29.75
C ILE A 408 -5.24 6.87 -30.50
N ARG A 409 -4.90 5.83 -29.75
CA ARG A 409 -4.76 4.45 -30.23
C ARG A 409 -5.65 3.55 -29.38
N LEU A 410 -6.56 2.82 -30.03
CA LEU A 410 -7.52 1.95 -29.36
C LEU A 410 -7.13 0.49 -29.55
N PHE A 411 -7.24 -0.29 -28.48
CA PHE A 411 -6.89 -1.70 -28.44
C PHE A 411 -8.06 -2.49 -27.86
N LEU A 412 -8.75 -3.25 -28.71
CA LEU A 412 -9.81 -4.18 -28.33
C LEU A 412 -9.21 -5.45 -27.70
N ASP A 413 -9.75 -5.90 -26.58
CA ASP A 413 -9.31 -7.17 -25.96
C ASP A 413 -9.93 -8.37 -26.70
N HIS A 414 -9.37 -8.72 -27.85
CA HIS A 414 -9.86 -9.80 -28.72
C HIS A 414 -9.87 -11.17 -28.03
N ASP A 415 -8.79 -11.48 -27.34
CA ASP A 415 -8.55 -12.81 -26.77
C ASP A 415 -8.97 -12.90 -25.29
N ASN A 416 -9.70 -11.88 -24.80
CA ASN A 416 -10.17 -11.81 -23.41
C ASN A 416 -9.02 -11.89 -22.38
N THR A 417 -7.84 -11.40 -22.77
CA THR A 417 -6.62 -11.42 -21.96
C THR A 417 -6.76 -10.60 -20.68
N LEU A 418 -7.59 -9.55 -20.69
CA LEU A 418 -7.84 -8.71 -19.52
C LEU A 418 -8.82 -9.36 -18.54
N ALA A 419 -9.46 -10.48 -18.88
CA ALA A 419 -10.17 -11.28 -17.87
C ALA A 419 -9.20 -12.12 -17.04
N GLU A 420 -8.12 -12.62 -17.65
CA GLU A 420 -7.08 -13.42 -16.99
C GLU A 420 -6.05 -12.55 -16.27
N SER A 421 -5.70 -11.40 -16.86
CA SER A 421 -4.75 -10.43 -16.31
C SER A 421 -5.31 -9.02 -16.41
N PRO A 422 -6.25 -8.65 -15.50
CA PRO A 422 -6.98 -7.38 -15.61
C PRO A 422 -6.13 -6.11 -15.53
N THR A 423 -4.90 -6.22 -15.01
CA THR A 423 -3.96 -5.11 -14.85
C THR A 423 -3.05 -4.90 -16.07
N ARG A 424 -3.05 -5.82 -17.04
CA ARG A 424 -2.20 -5.77 -18.24
C ARG A 424 -2.51 -4.58 -19.15
N LEU A 425 -1.50 -4.07 -19.87
CA LEU A 425 -1.64 -3.09 -20.95
C LEU A 425 -1.49 -3.79 -22.32
N LEU A 426 -2.31 -3.39 -23.29
CA LEU A 426 -2.44 -3.99 -24.63
C LEU A 426 -1.68 -3.21 -25.72
N ASN A 427 -0.91 -2.18 -25.36
CA ASN A 427 -0.20 -1.28 -26.27
C ASN A 427 1.09 -1.88 -26.88
N ASN A 428 1.26 -3.20 -26.84
CA ASN A 428 2.42 -3.92 -27.35
C ASN A 428 2.20 -4.55 -28.75
N ARG A 429 1.16 -4.10 -29.45
CA ARG A 429 0.78 -4.55 -30.80
C ARG A 429 0.27 -3.35 -31.61
N ASP A 430 -0.15 -3.59 -32.85
CA ASP A 430 -0.80 -2.56 -33.66
C ASP A 430 -2.19 -2.23 -33.11
N PRO A 431 -2.61 -0.94 -33.15
CA PRO A 431 -3.92 -0.52 -32.68
C PRO A 431 -5.04 -0.98 -33.62
N ASP A 432 -6.21 -1.27 -33.06
CA ASP A 432 -7.41 -1.65 -33.84
C ASP A 432 -8.11 -0.44 -34.47
N ALA A 433 -7.88 0.74 -33.91
CA ALA A 433 -8.35 2.01 -34.45
C ALA A 433 -7.50 3.17 -33.95
N THR A 434 -7.42 4.24 -34.74
CA THR A 434 -6.72 5.47 -34.38
C THR A 434 -7.57 6.70 -34.65
N SER A 435 -7.26 7.83 -34.01
CA SER A 435 -7.80 9.14 -34.41
C SER A 435 -6.81 10.23 -34.00
N VAL A 436 -6.79 11.31 -34.77
CA VAL A 436 -5.98 12.50 -34.49
C VAL A 436 -6.89 13.68 -34.22
N PHE A 437 -6.62 14.42 -33.16
CA PHE A 437 -7.36 15.64 -32.82
C PHE A 437 -6.53 16.58 -31.95
N ASP A 438 -6.97 17.83 -31.85
CA ASP A 438 -6.43 18.80 -30.90
C ASP A 438 -7.14 18.62 -29.56
N ALA A 439 -6.45 18.01 -28.59
CA ALA A 439 -6.99 17.76 -27.27
C ALA A 439 -6.98 19.03 -26.43
N VAL A 440 -8.10 19.28 -25.75
CA VAL A 440 -8.22 20.37 -24.77
C VAL A 440 -7.98 19.83 -23.36
N PHE A 441 -8.24 18.53 -23.13
CA PHE A 441 -8.18 17.91 -21.82
C PHE A 441 -9.05 18.66 -20.80
N GLY A 442 -10.33 18.82 -21.13
CA GLY A 442 -11.27 19.45 -20.19
C GLY A 442 -11.55 18.59 -18.97
N ILE A 443 -11.80 19.23 -17.83
CA ILE A 443 -12.09 18.57 -16.56
C ILE A 443 -13.55 18.10 -16.52
N GLY A 444 -13.74 16.81 -16.23
CA GLY A 444 -15.04 16.17 -16.03
C GLY A 444 -15.84 15.92 -17.30
N PHE A 445 -16.92 15.13 -17.18
CA PHE A 445 -17.73 14.68 -18.32
C PHE A 445 -18.33 15.81 -19.17
N LYS A 446 -18.62 16.98 -18.57
CA LYS A 446 -19.20 18.12 -19.27
C LYS A 446 -18.22 18.70 -20.31
N ASN A 447 -16.92 18.61 -20.03
CA ASN A 447 -15.85 19.17 -20.84
C ASN A 447 -14.98 18.07 -21.47
N ALA A 448 -15.51 16.85 -21.59
CA ALA A 448 -14.77 15.72 -22.14
C ALA A 448 -14.36 16.00 -23.59
N ASP A 449 -13.16 15.57 -23.98
CA ASP A 449 -12.76 15.55 -25.39
C ASP A 449 -13.61 14.51 -26.13
N VAL A 450 -14.33 14.96 -27.17
CA VAL A 450 -15.24 14.12 -27.94
C VAL A 450 -14.61 13.77 -29.29
N ILE A 451 -14.38 12.47 -29.50
CA ILE A 451 -13.92 11.93 -30.78
C ILE A 451 -15.11 11.31 -31.50
N GLU A 452 -15.32 11.70 -32.76
CA GLU A 452 -16.47 11.24 -33.56
C GLU A 452 -16.07 10.40 -34.78
N THR A 453 -14.78 10.41 -35.14
CA THR A 453 -14.25 9.65 -36.28
C THR A 453 -13.08 8.80 -35.82
N LEU A 454 -12.97 7.60 -36.39
CA LEU A 454 -11.89 6.66 -36.15
C LEU A 454 -11.39 6.16 -37.51
N GLU A 455 -10.08 6.08 -37.65
CA GLU A 455 -9.40 5.39 -38.74
C GLU A 455 -9.20 3.93 -38.32
N ILE A 456 -9.60 3.01 -39.17
CA ILE A 456 -9.44 1.56 -38.97
C ILE A 456 -8.35 1.11 -39.95
N PRO A 457 -7.32 0.37 -39.50
CA PRO A 457 -6.24 -0.14 -40.36
C PRO A 457 -6.71 -0.99 -41.54
#